data_AF-A0A7W7QD66-F1
#
_entry.id   AF-A0A7W7QD66-F1
#
_cell.length_a   1.000
_cell.length_b   1.000
_cell.length_c   1.000
_cell.angle_alpha   90.00
_cell.angle_beta   90.00
_cell.angle_gamma   90.00
#
_symmetry.space_group_name_H-M   'P 1'
#
loop_
_entity.id
_entity.type
_entity.pdbx_description
1 polymer ?
#
loop_
_entity_poly.entity_id
_entity_poly.type
_entity_poly.pdbx_seq_one_letter_code
_entity_poly.pdbx_strand_id
1 'polypeptide(L)'
;MSAALDGIRDRLRRFADEAAEVSPLYSHLAAHAADDDEVAKLLTDAASPDPALLLAAVQRVLQAEPFHELTNYYPALGGSYGPDPSLWPMFRTFVLDRADKIRVLVASRVPRSNEVGRAALFYPAVAHAARLAGGGPVALLEVGACAGLLLGMDLYSYRYQSEQSGQIVAGPGRAALGLHCALKLEPGQKGPTIPKRLLVSAKVGLDTDPVDLDDEDEYAWLEACVWPDQPDRLRQLGAAATARRKKPPTMIAGDPVTDLAAAAARIPLELPVIMLTSNALRSLSAERVTAFRTAVAELAAARPAYWVSLEAYGVGLCPDRPDLDTGLAVLAATRWVDGEEQTTPLARTSWHGERMHWLA
;
A
#
# COMPACT_ATOMS: atom_id res chain seq x y z
N MET A 1 21.60 21.21 16.32
CA MET A 1 22.08 20.37 15.20
C MET A 1 22.54 18.98 15.66
N SER A 2 23.41 18.82 16.67
CA SER A 2 23.87 17.49 17.14
C SER A 2 22.72 16.53 17.51
N ALA A 3 21.84 16.93 18.43
CA ALA A 3 20.72 16.08 18.88
C ALA A 3 19.72 15.70 17.77
N ALA A 4 19.58 16.54 16.74
CA ALA A 4 18.74 16.23 15.58
C ALA A 4 19.40 15.17 14.68
N LEU A 5 20.72 15.26 14.50
CA LEU A 5 21.49 14.30 13.73
C LEU A 5 21.57 12.94 14.46
N ASP A 6 21.77 12.93 15.78
CA ASP A 6 21.79 11.71 16.59
C ASP A 6 20.46 10.93 16.43
N GLY A 7 19.33 11.64 16.50
CA GLY A 7 18.01 11.03 16.29
C GLY A 7 17.80 10.49 14.86
N ILE A 8 18.43 11.07 13.84
CA ILE A 8 18.42 10.56 12.46
C ILE A 8 19.23 9.25 12.38
N ARG A 9 20.41 9.21 12.98
CA ARG A 9 21.25 7.99 13.01
C ARG A 9 20.52 6.84 13.67
N ASP A 10 19.85 7.09 14.80
CA ASP A 10 19.08 6.05 15.49
C ASP A 10 17.90 5.54 14.66
N ARG A 11 17.26 6.41 13.85
CA ARG A 11 16.24 5.99 12.88
C ARG A 11 16.84 5.12 11.78
N LEU A 12 17.99 5.51 11.22
CA LEU A 12 18.70 4.73 10.21
C LEU A 12 19.10 3.35 10.73
N ARG A 13 19.61 3.24 11.96
CA ARG A 13 19.94 1.95 12.60
C ARG A 13 18.72 1.06 12.76
N ARG A 14 17.63 1.58 13.33
CA ARG A 14 16.39 0.81 13.47
C ARG A 14 15.83 0.36 12.12
N PHE A 15 15.84 1.24 11.13
CA PHE A 15 15.41 0.88 9.78
C PHE A 15 16.30 -0.21 9.16
N ALA A 16 17.62 -0.17 9.41
CA ALA A 16 18.52 -1.20 8.95
C ALA A 16 18.16 -2.59 9.50
N ASP A 17 17.82 -2.66 10.80
CA ASP A 17 17.37 -3.89 11.44
C ASP A 17 16.01 -4.36 10.88
N GLU A 18 15.05 -3.45 10.71
CA GLU A 18 13.72 -3.74 10.15
C GLU A 18 13.79 -4.20 8.69
N ALA A 19 14.71 -3.66 7.91
CA ALA A 19 14.86 -3.98 6.50
C ALA A 19 15.65 -5.28 6.26
N ALA A 20 16.39 -5.81 7.23
CA ALA A 20 17.37 -6.88 7.04
C ALA A 20 16.81 -8.13 6.35
N GLU A 21 15.58 -8.55 6.69
CA GLU A 21 14.95 -9.72 6.09
C GLU A 21 14.33 -9.46 4.70
N VAL A 22 13.98 -8.20 4.41
CA VAL A 22 13.18 -7.82 3.23
C VAL A 22 14.02 -7.19 2.12
N SER A 23 15.04 -6.42 2.50
CA SER A 23 16.01 -5.78 1.61
C SER A 23 17.38 -5.73 2.28
N PRO A 24 18.22 -6.76 2.07
CA PRO A 24 19.61 -6.76 2.51
C PRO A 24 20.40 -5.55 1.99
N LEU A 25 20.08 -5.05 0.80
CA LEU A 25 20.69 -3.84 0.25
C LEU A 25 20.36 -2.60 1.10
N TYR A 26 19.08 -2.31 1.34
CA TYR A 26 18.69 -1.14 2.13
C TYR A 26 19.12 -1.27 3.59
N SER A 27 19.12 -2.48 4.16
CA SER A 27 19.70 -2.74 5.47
C SER A 27 21.18 -2.34 5.53
N HIS A 28 21.99 -2.82 4.58
CA HIS A 28 23.41 -2.49 4.51
C HIS A 28 23.66 -0.99 4.35
N LEU A 29 22.93 -0.34 3.44
CA LEU A 29 23.08 1.09 3.15
C LEU A 29 22.66 1.96 4.33
N ALA A 30 21.54 1.65 4.98
CA ALA A 30 21.04 2.41 6.13
C ALA A 30 21.97 2.27 7.35
N ALA A 31 22.52 1.07 7.60
CA ALA A 31 23.46 0.84 8.68
C ALA A 31 24.71 1.71 8.54
N HIS A 32 25.33 1.74 7.34
CA HIS A 32 26.50 2.57 7.10
C HIS A 32 26.17 4.08 7.07
N ALA A 33 25.02 4.46 6.52
CA ALA A 33 24.56 5.84 6.56
C ALA A 33 24.34 6.35 7.98
N ALA A 34 23.99 5.48 8.94
CA ALA A 34 23.86 5.85 10.34
C ALA A 34 25.21 6.22 10.99
N ASP A 35 26.32 5.73 10.46
CA ASP A 35 27.66 6.01 10.97
C ASP A 35 28.42 7.07 10.14
N ASP A 36 27.76 7.64 9.12
CA ASP A 36 28.30 8.70 8.27
C ASP A 36 27.52 10.02 8.43
N ASP A 37 28.17 10.97 9.10
CA ASP A 37 27.63 12.32 9.34
C ASP A 37 27.18 13.05 8.07
N GLU A 38 27.92 12.93 6.97
CA GLU A 38 27.65 13.71 5.74
C GLU A 38 26.42 13.17 5.03
N VAL A 39 26.28 11.85 4.97
CA VAL A 39 25.11 11.18 4.38
C VAL A 39 23.88 11.36 5.28
N ALA A 40 23.99 11.12 6.59
CA ALA A 40 22.87 11.28 7.52
C ALA A 40 22.33 12.72 7.55
N LYS A 41 23.19 13.73 7.39
CA LYS A 41 22.78 15.15 7.29
C LYS A 41 21.92 15.47 6.07
N LEU A 42 21.82 14.60 5.06
CA LEU A 42 20.89 14.84 3.95
C LEU A 42 19.43 14.76 4.42
N LEU A 43 19.14 13.93 5.43
CA LEU A 43 17.79 13.80 5.99
C LEU A 43 17.36 14.98 6.87
N THR A 44 18.26 15.91 7.22
CA THR A 44 17.87 17.09 8.03
C THR A 44 16.98 18.06 7.27
N ASP A 45 16.96 17.97 5.94
CA ASP A 45 16.16 18.84 5.08
C ASP A 45 14.72 18.33 4.93
N ALA A 46 14.43 17.11 5.39
CA ALA A 46 13.10 16.52 5.36
C ALA A 46 12.19 17.13 6.44
N ALA A 47 10.92 17.36 6.10
CA ALA A 47 9.89 17.70 7.09
C ALA A 47 9.72 16.57 8.14
N SER A 48 9.89 15.32 7.71
CA SER A 48 9.95 14.14 8.57
C SER A 48 11.13 13.26 8.12
N PRO A 49 12.20 13.13 8.94
CA PRO A 49 13.39 12.39 8.55
C PRO A 49 13.14 10.87 8.60
N ASP A 50 12.76 10.32 7.45
CA ASP A 50 12.52 8.89 7.22
C ASP A 50 13.69 8.28 6.41
N PRO A 51 14.39 7.24 6.92
CA PRO A 51 15.40 6.49 6.15
C PRO A 51 14.96 6.08 4.74
N ALA A 52 13.72 5.66 4.56
CA ALA A 52 13.19 5.24 3.27
C ALA A 52 13.15 6.41 2.26
N LEU A 53 13.00 7.65 2.73
CA LEU A 53 13.02 8.85 1.88
C LEU A 53 14.40 9.09 1.26
N LEU A 54 15.46 8.99 2.06
CA LEU A 54 16.83 9.12 1.55
C LEU A 54 17.11 8.03 0.50
N LEU A 55 16.80 6.78 0.82
CA LEU A 55 17.07 5.65 -0.07
C LEU A 55 16.27 5.73 -1.37
N ALA A 56 15.00 6.12 -1.31
CA ALA A 56 14.17 6.39 -2.50
C ALA A 56 14.71 7.57 -3.32
N ALA A 57 15.18 8.64 -2.68
CA ALA A 57 15.81 9.77 -3.38
C ALA A 57 17.07 9.35 -4.13
N VAL A 58 17.93 8.53 -3.51
CA VAL A 58 19.13 7.99 -4.17
C VAL A 58 18.75 7.09 -5.33
N GLN A 59 17.77 6.20 -5.15
CA GLN A 59 17.26 5.35 -6.22
C GLN A 59 16.68 6.17 -7.38
N ARG A 60 15.94 7.24 -7.11
CA ARG A 60 15.39 8.15 -8.15
C ARG A 60 16.48 8.85 -8.95
N VAL A 61 17.57 9.27 -8.30
CA VAL A 61 18.74 9.86 -8.98
C VAL A 61 19.48 8.81 -9.81
N LEU A 62 19.65 7.59 -9.28
CA LEU A 62 20.28 6.48 -9.98
C LEU A 62 19.46 6.04 -11.21
N GLN A 63 18.12 6.03 -11.11
CA GLN A 63 17.22 5.82 -12.24
C GLN A 63 17.40 6.87 -13.35
N ALA A 64 17.66 8.13 -13.00
CA ALA A 64 17.92 9.20 -13.96
C ALA A 64 19.32 9.16 -14.58
N GLU A 65 20.27 8.52 -13.89
CA GLU A 65 21.69 8.40 -14.29
C GLU A 65 22.12 6.92 -14.33
N PRO A 66 21.51 6.07 -15.19
CA PRO A 66 21.65 4.61 -15.07
C PRO A 66 23.06 4.09 -15.44
N PHE A 67 23.87 4.88 -16.14
CA PHE A 67 25.25 4.54 -16.53
C PHE A 67 26.24 4.74 -15.36
N HIS A 68 26.03 4.00 -14.27
CA HIS A 68 26.86 4.01 -13.07
C HIS A 68 27.00 2.59 -12.51
N GLU A 69 28.17 2.24 -11.96
CA GLU A 69 28.42 0.88 -11.42
C GLU A 69 27.48 0.52 -10.27
N LEU A 70 27.00 1.51 -9.51
CA LEU A 70 26.03 1.33 -8.43
C LEU A 70 24.73 0.65 -8.90
N THR A 71 24.34 0.84 -10.16
CA THR A 71 23.16 0.17 -10.77
C THR A 71 23.26 -1.35 -10.67
N ASN A 72 24.48 -1.92 -10.71
CA ASN A 72 24.68 -3.37 -10.61
C ASN A 72 24.27 -3.95 -9.25
N TYR A 73 24.16 -3.13 -8.20
CA TYR A 73 23.68 -3.55 -6.89
C TYR A 73 22.15 -3.47 -6.75
N TYR A 74 21.43 -2.82 -7.65
CA TYR A 74 19.98 -2.58 -7.53
C TYR A 74 19.19 -3.54 -8.44
N PRO A 75 18.56 -4.61 -7.90
CA PRO A 75 17.85 -5.59 -8.74
C PRO A 75 16.66 -5.00 -9.51
N ALA A 76 15.96 -4.03 -8.92
CA ALA A 76 14.92 -3.25 -9.59
C ALA A 76 15.39 -2.51 -10.85
N LEU A 77 16.70 -2.24 -10.97
CA LEU A 77 17.34 -1.60 -12.13
C LEU A 77 18.12 -2.60 -13.01
N GLY A 78 17.93 -3.90 -12.80
CA GLY A 78 18.60 -4.97 -13.55
C GLY A 78 19.95 -5.41 -12.97
N GLY A 79 20.34 -4.89 -11.80
CA GLY A 79 21.51 -5.33 -11.06
C GLY A 79 21.36 -6.75 -10.50
N SER A 80 22.48 -7.38 -10.19
CA SER A 80 22.52 -8.73 -9.59
C SER A 80 23.57 -8.87 -8.49
N TYR A 81 24.28 -7.80 -8.16
CA TYR A 81 25.30 -7.83 -7.11
C TYR A 81 24.61 -7.75 -5.76
N GLY A 82 25.07 -8.57 -4.81
CA GLY A 82 24.68 -8.46 -3.41
C GLY A 82 25.57 -7.46 -2.67
N PRO A 83 25.22 -7.07 -1.42
CA PRO A 83 26.09 -6.24 -0.60
C PRO A 83 27.48 -6.84 -0.42
N ASP A 84 28.50 -6.04 -0.72
CA ASP A 84 29.92 -6.40 -0.58
C ASP A 84 30.72 -5.19 -0.03
N PRO A 85 32.02 -5.33 0.31
CA PRO A 85 32.80 -4.23 0.87
C PRO A 85 32.97 -3.00 -0.04
N SER A 86 32.71 -3.11 -1.34
CA SER A 86 32.82 -2.00 -2.30
C SER A 86 31.52 -1.21 -2.47
N LEU A 87 30.37 -1.79 -2.10
CA LEU A 87 29.06 -1.14 -2.18
C LEU A 87 29.02 0.19 -1.43
N TRP A 88 29.37 0.22 -0.14
CA TRP A 88 29.24 1.44 0.66
C TRP A 88 30.13 2.59 0.14
N PRO A 89 31.44 2.41 -0.12
CA PRO A 89 32.26 3.48 -0.70
C PRO A 89 31.70 4.03 -2.02
N MET A 90 31.18 3.15 -2.89
CA MET A 90 30.58 3.53 -4.16
C MET A 90 29.28 4.31 -3.97
N PHE A 91 28.38 3.82 -3.10
CA PHE A 91 27.14 4.49 -2.74
C PHE A 91 27.41 5.87 -2.15
N ARG A 92 28.29 5.94 -1.15
CA ARG A 92 28.65 7.20 -0.48
C ARG A 92 29.16 8.25 -1.47
N THR A 93 30.07 7.85 -2.36
CA THR A 93 30.61 8.74 -3.41
C THR A 93 29.48 9.23 -4.33
N PHE A 94 28.64 8.31 -4.82
CA PHE A 94 27.49 8.66 -5.64
C PHE A 94 26.55 9.66 -4.94
N VAL A 95 26.23 9.42 -3.67
CA VAL A 95 25.34 10.27 -2.89
C VAL A 95 25.91 11.67 -2.68
N LEU A 96 27.18 11.79 -2.28
CA LEU A 96 27.78 13.09 -2.00
C LEU A 96 28.05 13.90 -3.28
N ASP A 97 28.43 13.24 -4.38
CA ASP A 97 28.58 13.89 -5.69
C ASP A 97 27.25 14.46 -6.23
N ARG A 98 26.10 13.89 -5.81
CA ARG A 98 24.75 14.35 -6.17
C ARG A 98 23.98 14.94 -4.98
N ALA A 99 24.67 15.42 -3.94
CA ALA A 99 24.03 15.86 -2.70
C ALA A 99 22.92 16.89 -2.94
N ASP A 100 23.14 17.89 -3.80
CA ASP A 100 22.14 18.93 -4.09
C ASP A 100 20.86 18.35 -4.69
N LYS A 101 20.97 17.41 -5.64
CA LYS A 101 19.79 16.74 -6.24
C LYS A 101 19.03 15.92 -5.20
N ILE A 102 19.76 15.22 -4.33
CA ILE A 102 19.16 14.41 -3.28
C ILE A 102 18.47 15.29 -2.23
N ARG A 103 19.08 16.41 -1.81
CA ARG A 103 18.47 17.37 -0.89
C ARG A 103 17.16 17.93 -1.42
N VAL A 104 17.10 18.26 -2.72
CA VAL A 104 15.85 18.73 -3.35
C VAL A 104 14.74 17.67 -3.23
N LEU A 105 15.03 16.40 -3.50
CA LEU A 105 14.05 15.31 -3.36
C LEU A 105 13.66 15.09 -1.89
N VAL A 106 14.62 15.05 -0.98
CA VAL A 106 14.38 14.85 0.46
C VAL A 106 13.56 15.99 1.06
N ALA A 107 13.74 17.23 0.60
CA ALA A 107 12.98 18.37 1.09
C ALA A 107 11.55 18.45 0.55
N SER A 108 11.29 17.89 -0.64
CA SER A 108 10.04 18.10 -1.37
C SER A 108 9.14 16.86 -1.47
N ARG A 109 9.66 15.66 -1.20
CA ARG A 109 8.93 14.41 -1.36
C ARG A 109 8.70 13.70 -0.04
N VAL A 110 7.71 12.81 -0.05
CA VAL A 110 7.44 11.84 1.00
C VAL A 110 7.44 10.43 0.40
N PRO A 111 7.91 9.40 1.13
CA PRO A 111 7.80 8.02 0.67
C PRO A 111 6.35 7.65 0.37
N ARG A 112 6.13 6.99 -0.77
CA ARG A 112 4.81 6.51 -1.20
C ARG A 112 4.78 5.00 -1.20
N SER A 113 3.62 4.43 -0.85
CA SER A 113 3.38 3.00 -0.96
C SER A 113 2.02 2.80 -1.61
N ASN A 114 1.99 2.09 -2.74
CA ASN A 114 0.74 1.68 -3.38
C ASN A 114 0.82 0.19 -3.73
N GLU A 115 0.53 -0.64 -2.73
CA GLU A 115 0.74 -2.07 -2.78
C GLU A 115 -0.36 -2.79 -3.56
N VAL A 116 -0.10 -3.03 -4.85
CA VAL A 116 -1.03 -3.70 -5.77
C VAL A 116 -1.38 -5.12 -5.31
N GLY A 117 -0.45 -5.84 -4.69
CA GLY A 117 -0.65 -7.22 -4.24
C GLY A 117 -1.83 -7.36 -3.26
N ARG A 118 -2.12 -6.32 -2.47
CA ARG A 118 -3.28 -6.28 -1.55
C ARG A 118 -4.62 -6.41 -2.26
N ALA A 119 -4.71 -6.15 -3.56
CA ALA A 119 -5.93 -6.39 -4.32
C ALA A 119 -6.37 -7.87 -4.22
N ALA A 120 -5.43 -8.82 -4.05
CA ALA A 120 -5.75 -10.22 -3.81
C ALA A 120 -6.39 -10.47 -2.43
N LEU A 121 -6.09 -9.62 -1.44
CA LEU A 121 -6.73 -9.68 -0.12
C LEU A 121 -8.12 -9.04 -0.17
N PHE A 122 -8.25 -7.89 -0.83
CA PHE A 122 -9.52 -7.18 -0.93
C PHE A 122 -10.55 -7.90 -1.79
N TYR A 123 -10.16 -8.54 -2.89
CA TYR A 123 -11.10 -9.14 -3.84
C TYR A 123 -12.15 -10.08 -3.19
N PRO A 124 -11.80 -11.07 -2.33
CA PRO A 124 -12.79 -11.89 -1.62
C PRO A 124 -13.67 -11.08 -0.65
N ALA A 125 -13.13 -10.09 0.05
CA ALA A 125 -13.88 -9.28 1.00
C ALA A 125 -14.85 -8.32 0.29
N VAL A 126 -14.43 -7.72 -0.82
CA VAL A 126 -15.28 -6.92 -1.71
C VAL A 126 -16.37 -7.79 -2.33
N ALA A 127 -16.06 -9.02 -2.75
CA ALA A 127 -17.08 -9.97 -3.21
C ALA A 127 -18.11 -10.30 -2.13
N HIS A 128 -17.65 -10.48 -0.88
CA HIS A 128 -18.52 -10.70 0.26
C HIS A 128 -19.46 -9.50 0.49
N ALA A 129 -18.92 -8.28 0.53
CA ALA A 129 -19.70 -7.04 0.69
C ALA A 129 -20.68 -6.82 -0.48
N ALA A 130 -20.26 -7.05 -1.72
CA ALA A 130 -21.13 -6.94 -2.90
C ALA A 130 -22.31 -7.91 -2.85
N ARG A 131 -22.10 -9.13 -2.33
CA ARG A 131 -23.18 -10.10 -2.11
C ARG A 131 -24.16 -9.63 -1.04
N LEU A 132 -23.67 -9.05 0.07
CA LEU A 132 -24.54 -8.44 1.08
C LEU A 132 -25.35 -7.27 0.50
N ALA A 133 -24.77 -6.54 -0.46
CA ALA A 133 -25.42 -5.46 -1.18
C ALA A 133 -26.42 -5.93 -2.27
N GLY A 134 -26.75 -7.23 -2.32
CA GLY A 134 -27.70 -7.79 -3.29
C GLY A 134 -27.06 -8.44 -4.53
N GLY A 135 -25.74 -8.48 -4.63
CA GLY A 135 -25.00 -9.19 -5.69
C GLY A 135 -24.98 -8.49 -7.05
N GLY A 136 -25.51 -7.27 -7.15
CA GLY A 136 -25.49 -6.43 -8.34
C GLY A 136 -24.19 -5.64 -8.52
N PRO A 137 -24.16 -4.70 -9.48
CA PRO A 137 -23.05 -3.79 -9.64
C PRO A 137 -22.85 -2.88 -8.43
N VAL A 138 -21.59 -2.62 -8.09
CA VAL A 138 -21.18 -1.80 -6.94
C VAL A 138 -20.22 -0.69 -7.38
N ALA A 139 -20.06 0.30 -6.51
CA ALA A 139 -19.01 1.29 -6.61
C ALA A 139 -17.91 1.02 -5.59
N LEU A 140 -16.66 1.29 -5.96
CA LEU A 140 -15.53 1.27 -5.05
C LEU A 140 -15.14 2.70 -4.67
N LEU A 141 -14.94 2.93 -3.37
CA LEU A 141 -14.39 4.17 -2.83
C LEU A 141 -13.15 3.83 -1.99
N GLU A 142 -11.95 4.19 -2.43
CA GLU A 142 -10.73 3.96 -1.66
C GLU A 142 -10.30 5.23 -0.95
N VAL A 143 -10.07 5.17 0.36
CA VAL A 143 -9.52 6.27 1.16
C VAL A 143 -8.04 5.99 1.45
N GLY A 144 -7.18 6.97 1.19
CA GLY A 144 -5.72 6.77 1.13
C GLY A 144 -5.30 6.07 -0.16
N ALA A 145 -5.97 6.38 -1.27
CA ALA A 145 -5.87 5.64 -2.52
C ALA A 145 -4.52 5.80 -3.25
N CYS A 146 -3.70 6.79 -2.89
CA CYS A 146 -2.46 7.12 -3.59
C CYS A 146 -2.72 7.28 -5.10
N ALA A 147 -2.22 6.36 -5.93
CA ALA A 147 -2.44 6.33 -7.39
C ALA A 147 -3.71 5.56 -7.84
N GLY A 148 -4.53 5.08 -6.89
CA GLY A 148 -5.79 4.35 -7.13
C GLY A 148 -5.61 2.95 -7.74
N LEU A 149 -4.51 2.25 -7.43
CA LEU A 149 -4.21 0.95 -8.04
C LEU A 149 -5.09 -0.18 -7.49
N LEU A 150 -5.57 -0.09 -6.24
CA LEU A 150 -6.50 -1.10 -5.68
C LEU A 150 -7.91 -0.97 -6.27
N LEU A 151 -8.33 0.23 -6.66
CA LEU A 151 -9.56 0.46 -7.44
C LEU A 151 -9.55 -0.28 -8.80
N GLY A 152 -8.39 -0.73 -9.27
CA GLY A 152 -8.23 -1.55 -10.47
C GLY A 152 -8.53 -3.05 -10.28
N MET A 153 -8.95 -3.52 -9.11
CA MET A 153 -9.05 -4.95 -8.78
C MET A 153 -9.92 -5.78 -9.75
N ASP A 154 -10.96 -5.22 -10.35
CA ASP A 154 -11.78 -5.91 -11.37
C ASP A 154 -11.07 -6.09 -12.72
N LEU A 155 -9.88 -5.50 -12.89
CA LEU A 155 -9.05 -5.56 -14.09
C LEU A 155 -7.89 -6.56 -13.95
N TYR A 156 -7.66 -7.11 -12.76
CA TYR A 156 -6.57 -8.03 -12.47
C TYR A 156 -7.06 -9.47 -12.40
N SER A 157 -6.17 -10.41 -12.72
CA SER A 157 -6.43 -11.83 -12.50
C SER A 157 -5.85 -12.30 -11.17
N TYR A 158 -6.47 -13.30 -10.58
CA TYR A 158 -6.13 -13.79 -9.25
C TYR A 158 -5.98 -15.30 -9.24
N ARG A 159 -5.00 -15.77 -8.47
CA ARG A 159 -4.77 -17.18 -8.20
C ARG A 159 -4.57 -17.38 -6.71
N TYR A 160 -5.51 -18.07 -6.09
CA TYR A 160 -5.44 -18.44 -4.69
C TYR A 160 -5.02 -19.90 -4.57
N GLN A 161 -3.94 -20.15 -3.84
CA GLN A 161 -3.50 -21.50 -3.51
C GLN A 161 -4.06 -21.87 -2.14
N SER A 162 -5.06 -22.76 -2.10
CA SER A 162 -5.69 -23.26 -0.89
C SER A 162 -5.31 -24.72 -0.65
N GLU A 163 -4.98 -25.05 0.60
CA GLU A 163 -4.71 -26.44 1.00
C GLU A 163 -5.96 -27.32 0.85
N GLN A 164 -7.14 -26.77 1.17
CA GLN A 164 -8.41 -27.50 1.17
C GLN A 164 -9.07 -27.56 -0.21
N SER A 165 -8.99 -26.47 -0.99
CA SER A 165 -9.71 -26.32 -2.26
C SER A 165 -8.81 -26.40 -3.50
N GLY A 166 -7.52 -26.66 -3.31
CA GLY A 166 -6.53 -26.58 -4.38
C GLY A 166 -6.41 -25.16 -4.91
N GLN A 167 -6.40 -25.01 -6.24
CA GLN A 167 -6.19 -23.71 -6.88
C GLN A 167 -7.51 -23.06 -7.30
N ILE A 168 -7.76 -21.84 -6.82
CA ILE A 168 -8.91 -21.02 -7.21
C ILE A 168 -8.43 -19.89 -8.13
N VAL A 169 -9.09 -19.71 -9.28
CA VAL A 169 -8.78 -18.66 -10.25
C VAL A 169 -9.96 -17.70 -10.39
N ALA A 170 -9.70 -16.40 -10.32
CA ALA A 170 -10.68 -15.33 -10.42
C ALA A 170 -10.18 -14.14 -11.24
N GLY A 171 -11.08 -13.19 -11.54
CA GLY A 171 -10.80 -12.02 -12.37
C GLY A 171 -10.77 -12.33 -13.88
N PRO A 172 -10.47 -11.32 -14.72
CA PRO A 172 -10.44 -11.48 -16.16
C PRO A 172 -9.34 -12.44 -16.63
N GLY A 173 -9.70 -13.45 -17.43
CA GLY A 173 -8.76 -14.51 -17.84
C GLY A 173 -7.60 -14.09 -18.76
N ARG A 174 -7.60 -12.86 -19.27
CA ARG A 174 -6.50 -12.28 -20.09
C ARG A 174 -5.99 -10.96 -19.52
N ALA A 175 -6.04 -10.80 -18.20
CA ALA A 175 -5.47 -9.63 -17.54
C ALA A 175 -3.94 -9.58 -17.73
N ALA A 176 -3.40 -8.39 -17.94
CA ALA A 176 -1.95 -8.18 -18.02
C ALA A 176 -1.25 -8.38 -16.66
N LEU A 177 -2.01 -8.27 -15.57
CA LEU A 177 -1.54 -8.50 -14.21
C LEU A 177 -2.22 -9.74 -13.61
N GLY A 178 -1.40 -10.64 -13.08
CA GLY A 178 -1.82 -11.79 -12.29
C GLY A 178 -1.26 -11.71 -10.87
N LEU A 179 -2.14 -11.75 -9.88
CA LEU A 179 -1.79 -11.72 -8.46
C LEU A 179 -1.98 -13.09 -7.83
N HIS A 180 -1.06 -13.45 -6.94
CA HIS A 180 -0.99 -14.76 -6.30
C HIS A 180 -1.10 -14.59 -4.79
N CYS A 181 -1.95 -15.41 -4.16
CA CYS A 181 -2.13 -15.40 -2.70
C CYS A 181 -2.25 -16.82 -2.18
N ALA A 182 -1.46 -17.17 -1.17
CA ALA A 182 -1.71 -18.38 -0.38
C ALA A 182 -2.92 -18.15 0.52
N LEU A 183 -3.91 -19.03 0.45
CA LEU A 183 -5.16 -18.97 1.20
C LEU A 183 -5.21 -20.14 2.18
N LYS A 184 -5.00 -19.85 3.46
CA LYS A 184 -5.25 -20.78 4.56
C LYS A 184 -6.65 -20.53 5.11
N LEU A 185 -7.35 -21.60 5.51
CA LEU A 185 -8.64 -21.51 6.18
C LEU A 185 -8.48 -21.84 7.67
N GLU A 186 -9.18 -21.11 8.52
CA GLU A 186 -9.36 -21.46 9.92
C GLU A 186 -10.12 -22.81 10.01
N PRO A 187 -9.73 -23.73 10.90
CA PRO A 187 -10.37 -25.04 11.00
C PRO A 187 -11.89 -24.95 11.16
N GLY A 188 -12.61 -25.73 10.35
CA GLY A 188 -14.07 -25.75 10.35
C GLY A 188 -14.75 -24.68 9.49
N GLN A 189 -13.99 -23.74 8.91
CA GLN A 189 -14.54 -22.72 8.02
C GLN A 189 -14.58 -23.19 6.56
N LYS A 190 -15.60 -22.73 5.81
CA LYS A 190 -15.75 -23.04 4.37
C LYS A 190 -14.83 -22.20 3.47
N GLY A 191 -14.34 -21.07 3.96
CA GLY A 191 -13.56 -20.11 3.18
C GLY A 191 -14.42 -19.14 2.36
N PRO A 192 -13.78 -18.12 1.75
CA PRO A 192 -14.49 -17.07 1.03
C PRO A 192 -15.08 -17.58 -0.29
N THR A 193 -16.25 -17.08 -0.65
CA THR A 193 -16.75 -17.22 -2.03
C THR A 193 -16.02 -16.23 -2.93
N ILE A 194 -15.19 -16.73 -3.82
CA ILE A 194 -14.38 -15.92 -4.75
C ILE A 194 -15.00 -16.00 -6.15
N PRO A 195 -15.71 -14.96 -6.62
CA PRO A 195 -16.38 -15.00 -7.92
C PRO A 195 -15.38 -14.84 -9.08
N LYS A 196 -15.72 -15.40 -10.24
CA LYS A 196 -14.94 -15.20 -11.47
C LYS A 196 -14.85 -13.74 -11.90
N ARG A 197 -15.84 -12.91 -11.53
CA ARG A 197 -15.90 -11.49 -11.89
C ARG A 197 -16.55 -10.69 -10.77
N LEU A 198 -16.00 -9.51 -10.50
CA LEU A 198 -16.66 -8.44 -9.76
C LEU A 198 -17.32 -7.46 -10.72
N LEU A 199 -18.54 -7.01 -10.40
CA LEU A 199 -19.27 -6.01 -11.18
C LEU A 199 -19.02 -4.62 -10.58
N VAL A 200 -17.90 -4.00 -10.97
CA VAL A 200 -17.56 -2.64 -10.54
C VAL A 200 -17.99 -1.65 -11.62
N SER A 201 -18.86 -0.69 -11.28
CA SER A 201 -19.41 0.30 -12.23
C SER A 201 -18.93 1.73 -11.98
N ALA A 202 -18.45 2.03 -10.77
CA ALA A 202 -17.85 3.32 -10.44
C ALA A 202 -16.66 3.12 -9.52
N LYS A 203 -15.65 4.00 -9.64
CA LYS A 203 -14.41 3.94 -8.88
C LYS A 203 -13.98 5.35 -8.49
N VAL A 204 -13.88 5.60 -7.21
CA VAL A 204 -13.46 6.89 -6.65
C VAL A 204 -12.31 6.65 -5.67
N GLY A 205 -11.24 7.42 -5.82
CA GLY A 205 -10.15 7.46 -4.84
C GLY A 205 -10.15 8.82 -4.14
N LEU A 206 -10.07 8.79 -2.82
CA LEU A 206 -9.85 9.95 -1.96
C LEU A 206 -8.46 9.82 -1.34
N ASP A 207 -7.59 10.77 -1.59
CA ASP A 207 -6.26 10.83 -0.98
C ASP A 207 -5.91 12.28 -0.68
N THR A 208 -5.12 12.54 0.36
CA THR A 208 -4.67 13.90 0.68
C THR A 208 -3.78 14.49 -0.39
N ASP A 209 -3.01 13.63 -1.08
CA ASP A 209 -2.10 14.02 -2.15
C ASP A 209 -2.03 12.87 -3.17
N PRO A 210 -3.06 12.74 -4.03
CA PRO A 210 -3.17 11.66 -5.00
C PRO A 210 -2.01 11.71 -5.99
N VAL A 211 -1.47 10.54 -6.34
CA VAL A 211 -0.41 10.44 -7.35
C VAL A 211 -1.03 10.42 -8.74
N ASP A 212 -0.64 11.37 -9.58
CA ASP A 212 -0.94 11.39 -11.00
C ASP A 212 0.01 10.43 -11.75
N LEU A 213 -0.57 9.37 -12.30
CA LEU A 213 0.19 8.41 -13.10
C LEU A 213 0.50 8.93 -14.50
N ASP A 214 -0.11 10.02 -14.95
CA ASP A 214 0.20 10.61 -16.26
C ASP A 214 1.34 11.65 -16.17
N ASP A 215 1.73 12.06 -14.95
CA ASP A 215 2.98 12.78 -14.67
C ASP A 215 4.16 11.79 -14.55
N GLU A 216 5.15 11.96 -15.43
CA GLU A 216 6.32 11.07 -15.48
C GLU A 216 7.19 11.15 -14.23
N ASP A 217 7.30 12.33 -13.61
CA ASP A 217 8.11 12.53 -12.40
C ASP A 217 7.44 11.96 -11.16
N GLU A 218 6.11 12.07 -11.05
CA GLU A 218 5.35 11.43 -9.98
C GLU A 218 5.36 9.90 -10.12
N TYR A 219 5.21 9.39 -11.33
CA TYR A 219 5.30 7.96 -11.59
C TYR A 219 6.71 7.43 -11.28
N ALA A 220 7.77 8.11 -11.73
CA ALA A 220 9.14 7.73 -11.41
C ALA A 220 9.44 7.80 -9.90
N TRP A 221 8.86 8.78 -9.19
CA TRP A 221 8.96 8.83 -7.72
C TRP A 221 8.28 7.63 -7.06
N LEU A 222 7.09 7.25 -7.52
CA LEU A 222 6.38 6.08 -7.01
C LEU A 222 7.18 4.79 -7.26
N GLU A 223 7.83 4.65 -8.42
CA GLU A 223 8.74 3.54 -8.73
C GLU A 223 9.97 3.53 -7.82
N ALA A 224 10.58 4.69 -7.56
CA ALA A 224 11.73 4.83 -6.66
C ALA A 224 11.41 4.48 -5.19
N CYS A 225 10.14 4.60 -4.78
CA CYS A 225 9.69 4.18 -3.46
C CYS A 225 9.54 2.65 -3.31
N VAL A 226 9.53 1.90 -4.41
CA VAL A 226 9.58 0.43 -4.38
C VAL A 226 11.03 0.02 -4.10
N TRP A 227 11.22 -0.82 -3.08
CA TRP A 227 12.56 -1.21 -2.65
C TRP A 227 13.27 -2.04 -3.74
N PRO A 228 14.60 -1.90 -3.86
CA PRO A 228 15.35 -2.44 -4.99
C PRO A 228 15.34 -3.96 -5.07
N ASP A 229 15.27 -4.65 -3.93
CA ASP A 229 15.20 -6.12 -3.82
C ASP A 229 13.82 -6.68 -4.19
N GLN A 230 12.87 -5.84 -4.61
CA GLN A 230 11.49 -6.22 -4.89
C GLN A 230 11.10 -5.99 -6.37
N PRO A 231 11.84 -6.55 -7.34
CA PRO A 231 11.57 -6.35 -8.76
C PRO A 231 10.17 -6.85 -9.16
N ASP A 232 9.63 -7.85 -8.45
CA ASP A 232 8.28 -8.37 -8.67
C ASP A 232 7.21 -7.32 -8.35
N ARG A 233 7.36 -6.58 -7.24
CA ARG A 233 6.46 -5.47 -6.87
C ARG A 233 6.54 -4.34 -7.88
N LEU A 234 7.73 -4.03 -8.39
CA LEU A 234 7.90 -3.01 -9.44
C LEU A 234 7.21 -3.43 -10.76
N ARG A 235 7.33 -4.70 -11.16
CA ARG A 235 6.60 -5.23 -12.34
C ARG A 235 5.07 -5.17 -12.14
N GLN A 236 4.59 -5.51 -10.94
CA GLN A 236 3.17 -5.40 -10.61
C GLN A 236 2.68 -3.96 -10.67
N LEU A 237 3.45 -3.01 -10.13
CA LEU A 237 3.17 -1.57 -10.19
C LEU A 237 3.01 -1.11 -11.64
N GLY A 238 3.98 -1.40 -12.51
CA GLY A 238 3.91 -0.98 -13.93
C GLY A 238 2.75 -1.60 -14.70
N ALA A 239 2.44 -2.88 -14.46
CA ALA A 239 1.29 -3.56 -15.07
C ALA A 239 -0.05 -2.98 -14.58
N ALA A 240 -0.16 -2.68 -13.28
CA ALA A 240 -1.33 -2.05 -12.69
C ALA A 240 -1.52 -0.62 -13.17
N ALA A 241 -0.46 0.19 -13.22
CA ALA A 241 -0.48 1.54 -13.75
C ALA A 241 -0.96 1.55 -15.21
N THR A 242 -0.45 0.62 -16.03
CA THR A 242 -0.90 0.45 -17.43
C THR A 242 -2.38 0.08 -17.53
N ALA A 243 -2.87 -0.81 -16.66
CA ALA A 243 -4.29 -1.19 -16.63
C ALA A 243 -5.17 -0.02 -16.15
N ARG A 244 -4.74 0.71 -15.13
CA ARG A 244 -5.40 1.90 -14.58
C ARG A 244 -5.51 2.98 -15.64
N ARG A 245 -4.44 3.35 -16.35
CA ARG A 245 -4.46 4.40 -17.39
C ARG A 245 -5.51 4.14 -18.48
N LYS A 246 -5.83 2.88 -18.79
CA LYS A 246 -6.89 2.51 -19.74
C LYS A 246 -8.32 2.72 -19.20
N LYS A 247 -8.50 2.70 -17.89
CA LYS A 247 -9.79 2.85 -17.19
C LYS A 247 -9.59 3.63 -15.90
N PRO A 248 -9.30 4.95 -15.98
CA PRO A 248 -8.92 5.72 -14.81
C PRO A 248 -10.11 5.86 -13.84
N PRO A 249 -9.90 5.66 -12.52
CA PRO A 249 -10.87 6.08 -11.51
C PRO A 249 -10.95 7.60 -11.42
N THR A 250 -12.02 8.10 -10.80
CA THR A 250 -12.08 9.50 -10.38
C THR A 250 -11.20 9.67 -9.13
N MET A 251 -10.15 10.48 -9.22
CA MET A 251 -9.29 10.78 -8.08
C MET A 251 -9.65 12.16 -7.50
N ILE A 252 -9.69 12.25 -6.18
CA ILE A 252 -10.06 13.46 -5.44
C ILE A 252 -8.97 13.71 -4.40
N ALA A 253 -8.37 14.89 -4.47
CA ALA A 253 -7.51 15.40 -3.42
C ALA A 253 -8.39 15.92 -2.27
N GLY A 254 -8.21 15.39 -1.06
CA GLY A 254 -9.00 15.79 0.10
C GLY A 254 -8.65 15.06 1.39
N ASP A 255 -9.13 15.60 2.51
CA ASP A 255 -8.98 15.02 3.84
C ASP A 255 -9.83 13.73 3.95
N PRO A 256 -9.27 12.63 4.50
CA PRO A 256 -9.96 11.34 4.56
C PRO A 256 -11.24 11.35 5.39
N VAL A 257 -11.43 12.34 6.27
CA VAL A 257 -12.59 12.48 7.14
C VAL A 257 -13.56 13.51 6.58
N THR A 258 -13.12 14.76 6.39
CA THR A 258 -14.05 15.86 6.08
C THR A 258 -14.53 15.84 4.64
N ASP A 259 -13.76 15.28 3.71
CA ASP A 259 -14.11 15.22 2.28
C ASP A 259 -14.72 13.87 1.87
N LEU A 260 -14.91 12.93 2.81
CA LEU A 260 -15.46 11.60 2.54
C LEU A 260 -16.85 11.66 1.89
N ALA A 261 -17.74 12.51 2.43
CA ALA A 261 -19.08 12.68 1.90
C ALA A 261 -19.08 13.26 0.48
N ALA A 262 -18.19 14.25 0.22
CA ALA A 262 -18.03 14.86 -1.10
C ALA A 262 -17.47 13.85 -2.12
N ALA A 263 -16.54 12.99 -1.70
CA ALA A 263 -16.03 11.91 -2.53
C ALA A 263 -17.12 10.88 -2.86
N ALA A 264 -17.89 10.44 -1.87
CA ALA A 264 -19.00 9.52 -2.07
C ALA A 264 -20.11 10.10 -2.96
N ALA A 265 -20.32 11.42 -2.96
CA ALA A 265 -21.28 12.10 -3.84
C ALA A 265 -20.90 12.03 -5.34
N ARG A 266 -19.66 11.68 -5.68
CA ARG A 266 -19.27 11.38 -7.07
C ARG A 266 -19.76 10.03 -7.56
N ILE A 267 -20.26 9.19 -6.66
CA ILE A 267 -20.78 7.86 -6.98
C ILE A 267 -22.29 7.96 -7.25
N PRO A 268 -22.78 7.45 -8.40
CA PRO A 268 -24.22 7.39 -8.70
C PRO A 268 -25.02 6.78 -7.55
N LEU A 269 -26.13 7.41 -7.15
CA LEU A 269 -26.88 7.07 -5.93
C LEU A 269 -27.45 5.65 -5.92
N GLU A 270 -27.71 5.08 -7.10
CA GLU A 270 -28.23 3.74 -7.28
C GLU A 270 -27.23 2.61 -6.96
N LEU A 271 -25.94 2.91 -6.91
CA LEU A 271 -24.90 1.92 -6.63
C LEU A 271 -24.66 1.80 -5.13
N PRO A 272 -24.63 0.58 -4.56
CA PRO A 272 -24.03 0.37 -3.25
C PRO A 272 -22.55 0.76 -3.26
N VAL A 273 -22.08 1.38 -2.19
CA VAL A 273 -20.67 1.78 -2.02
C VAL A 273 -19.95 0.72 -1.20
N ILE A 274 -18.83 0.22 -1.72
CA ILE A 274 -17.86 -0.56 -0.93
C ILE A 274 -16.64 0.33 -0.75
N MET A 275 -16.49 0.86 0.47
CA MET A 275 -15.36 1.68 0.86
C MET A 275 -14.18 0.81 1.26
N LEU A 276 -12.97 1.21 0.88
CA LEU A 276 -11.71 0.51 1.14
C LEU A 276 -10.77 1.43 1.95
N THR A 277 -10.14 0.88 2.98
CA THR A 277 -8.96 1.49 3.61
C THR A 277 -7.83 0.48 3.64
N SER A 278 -6.63 0.87 3.21
CA SER A 278 -5.47 -0.02 3.13
C SER A 278 -4.28 0.55 3.87
N ASN A 279 -4.15 0.22 5.15
CA ASN A 279 -3.11 0.75 6.03
C ASN A 279 -3.15 2.29 6.08
N ALA A 280 -4.32 2.88 5.82
CA ALA A 280 -4.53 4.31 5.66
C ALA A 280 -4.82 4.99 7.00
N LEU A 281 -5.32 4.24 7.98
CA LEU A 281 -5.69 4.77 9.28
C LEU A 281 -4.53 4.85 10.26
N ARG A 282 -3.42 4.14 10.00
CA ARG A 282 -2.24 4.09 10.89
C ARG A 282 -1.61 5.46 11.18
N SER A 283 -1.74 6.39 10.24
CA SER A 283 -1.14 7.72 10.30
C SER A 283 -2.06 8.73 10.99
N LEU A 284 -3.31 8.34 11.27
CA LEU A 284 -4.29 9.17 11.96
C LEU A 284 -4.14 9.02 13.47
N SER A 285 -4.42 10.10 14.21
CA SER A 285 -4.59 10.03 15.65
C SER A 285 -5.84 9.22 16.00
N ALA A 286 -5.92 8.70 17.24
CA ALA A 286 -7.11 7.98 17.71
C ALA A 286 -8.40 8.81 17.56
N GLU A 287 -8.34 10.11 17.85
CA GLU A 287 -9.45 11.04 17.64
C GLU A 287 -9.87 11.11 16.16
N ARG A 288 -8.90 11.18 15.24
CA ARG A 288 -9.18 11.21 13.80
C ARG A 288 -9.71 9.87 13.28
N VAL A 289 -9.28 8.74 13.84
CA VAL A 289 -9.88 7.42 13.54
C VAL A 289 -11.33 7.38 14.00
N THR A 290 -11.65 7.89 15.19
CA THR A 290 -13.04 8.01 15.65
C THR A 290 -13.87 8.89 14.73
N ALA A 291 -13.35 10.07 14.35
CA ALA A 291 -14.04 10.97 13.43
C ALA A 291 -14.25 10.34 12.04
N PHE A 292 -13.26 9.59 11.54
CA PHE A 292 -13.39 8.81 10.31
C PHE A 292 -14.54 7.80 10.41
N ARG A 293 -14.58 6.99 11.49
CA ARG A 293 -15.67 6.01 11.71
C ARG A 293 -17.04 6.67 11.74
N THR A 294 -17.16 7.85 12.36
CA THR A 294 -18.40 8.64 12.35
C THR A 294 -18.79 9.03 10.92
N ALA A 295 -17.86 9.57 10.12
CA ALA A 295 -18.13 9.95 8.73
C ALA A 295 -18.57 8.75 7.86
N VAL A 296 -18.01 7.56 8.11
CA VAL A 296 -18.41 6.33 7.42
C VAL A 296 -19.81 5.88 7.85
N ALA A 297 -20.15 6.00 9.14
CA ALA A 297 -21.48 5.69 9.64
C ALA A 297 -22.54 6.65 9.05
N GLU A 298 -22.22 7.94 8.92
CA GLU A 298 -23.09 8.93 8.25
C GLU A 298 -23.32 8.58 6.78
N LEU A 299 -22.28 8.15 6.07
CA LEU A 299 -22.39 7.66 4.70
C LEU A 299 -23.31 6.42 4.62
N ALA A 300 -23.14 5.47 5.53
CA ALA A 300 -23.95 4.25 5.59
C ALA A 300 -25.42 4.50 5.98
N ALA A 301 -25.70 5.58 6.72
CA ALA A 301 -27.06 6.02 7.02
C ALA A 301 -27.76 6.65 5.79
N ALA A 302 -26.99 7.27 4.89
CA ALA A 302 -27.52 7.94 3.70
C ALA A 302 -27.75 7.01 2.50
N ARG A 303 -27.00 5.90 2.39
CA ARG A 303 -27.08 4.95 1.27
C ARG A 303 -26.50 3.58 1.65
N PRO A 304 -26.81 2.50 0.90
CA PRO A 304 -26.16 1.21 1.11
C PRO A 304 -24.64 1.32 1.00
N ALA A 305 -23.95 1.21 2.13
CA ALA A 305 -22.51 1.29 2.22
C ALA A 305 -21.93 0.17 3.09
N TYR A 306 -20.77 -0.31 2.67
CA TYR A 306 -19.98 -1.32 3.35
C TYR A 306 -18.55 -0.83 3.42
N TRP A 307 -17.84 -1.15 4.50
CA TRP A 307 -16.44 -0.81 4.64
C TRP A 307 -15.60 -2.08 4.73
N VAL A 308 -14.65 -2.23 3.82
CA VAL A 308 -13.63 -3.27 3.88
C VAL A 308 -12.31 -2.63 4.28
N SER A 309 -11.79 -2.98 5.44
CA SER A 309 -10.55 -2.42 5.98
C SER A 309 -9.44 -3.46 5.97
N LEU A 310 -8.23 -3.06 5.59
CA LEU A 310 -6.99 -3.82 5.79
C LEU A 310 -6.04 -2.98 6.63
N GLU A 311 -6.04 -3.16 7.94
CA GLU A 311 -5.37 -2.27 8.89
C GLU A 311 -4.53 -3.04 9.93
N ALA A 312 -3.63 -2.33 10.61
CA ALA A 312 -2.96 -2.87 11.79
C ALA A 312 -3.99 -3.10 12.92
N TYR A 313 -3.79 -4.15 13.73
CA TYR A 313 -4.67 -4.41 14.87
C TYR A 313 -4.81 -3.19 15.80
N GLY A 314 -3.70 -2.49 16.05
CA GLY A 314 -3.64 -1.30 16.90
C GLY A 314 -4.51 -0.11 16.47
N VAL A 315 -5.11 -0.13 15.27
CA VAL A 315 -6.13 0.87 14.86
C VAL A 315 -7.44 0.69 15.65
N GLY A 316 -7.67 -0.49 16.23
CA GLY A 316 -8.78 -0.72 17.16
C GLY A 316 -10.13 -1.00 16.49
N LEU A 317 -10.14 -1.57 15.28
CA LEU A 317 -11.37 -1.94 14.58
C LEU A 317 -11.99 -3.26 15.06
N CYS A 318 -11.22 -4.13 15.72
CA CYS A 318 -11.67 -5.41 16.25
C CYS A 318 -11.19 -5.64 17.69
N PRO A 319 -11.54 -4.76 18.65
CA PRO A 319 -11.00 -4.79 20.01
C PRO A 319 -11.34 -6.07 20.79
N ASP A 320 -12.43 -6.75 20.44
CA ASP A 320 -12.88 -7.99 21.09
C ASP A 320 -12.12 -9.25 20.61
N ARG A 321 -11.10 -9.06 19.75
CA ARG A 321 -10.31 -10.14 19.14
C ARG A 321 -8.80 -9.93 19.34
N PRO A 322 -8.32 -9.93 20.61
CA PRO A 322 -6.90 -9.74 20.92
C PRO A 322 -5.98 -10.82 20.32
N ASP A 323 -6.53 -11.98 19.93
CA ASP A 323 -5.81 -13.03 19.21
C ASP A 323 -5.35 -12.61 17.79
N LEU A 324 -5.85 -11.48 17.28
CA LEU A 324 -5.46 -10.92 15.98
C LEU A 324 -4.24 -9.98 16.06
N ASP A 325 -3.76 -9.64 17.25
CA ASP A 325 -2.57 -8.81 17.43
C ASP A 325 -1.28 -9.63 17.23
N THR A 326 -0.94 -9.88 15.97
CA THR A 326 0.22 -10.70 15.59
C THR A 326 1.26 -9.94 14.78
N GLY A 327 1.19 -8.60 14.76
CA GLY A 327 2.01 -7.75 13.86
C GLY A 327 1.66 -7.84 12.37
N LEU A 328 0.64 -8.64 12.03
CA LEU A 328 0.09 -8.77 10.68
C LEU A 328 -1.11 -7.84 10.47
N ALA A 329 -1.52 -7.65 9.21
CA ALA A 329 -2.71 -6.87 8.89
C ALA A 329 -3.99 -7.68 9.12
N VAL A 330 -5.03 -7.02 9.62
CA VAL A 330 -6.37 -7.57 9.78
C VAL A 330 -7.26 -7.07 8.64
N LEU A 331 -7.78 -8.00 7.86
CA LEU A 331 -8.83 -7.74 6.87
C LEU A 331 -10.18 -7.90 7.56
N ALA A 332 -11.00 -6.85 7.57
CA ALA A 332 -12.33 -6.86 8.16
C ALA A 332 -13.37 -6.26 7.20
N ALA A 333 -14.62 -6.66 7.38
CA ALA A 333 -15.77 -6.06 6.73
C ALA A 333 -16.74 -5.53 7.77
N THR A 334 -17.12 -4.28 7.60
CA THR A 334 -18.05 -3.54 8.44
C THR A 334 -19.31 -3.21 7.64
N ARG A 335 -20.45 -3.41 8.30
CA ARG A 335 -21.77 -2.99 7.82
C ARG A 335 -22.53 -2.31 8.96
N TRP A 336 -23.59 -1.60 8.63
CA TRP A 336 -24.50 -1.01 9.60
C TRP A 336 -25.86 -1.69 9.49
N VAL A 337 -26.40 -2.17 10.61
CA VAL A 337 -27.73 -2.78 10.69
C VAL A 337 -28.49 -2.03 11.78
N ASP A 338 -29.62 -1.42 11.41
CA ASP A 338 -30.40 -0.56 12.32
C ASP A 338 -29.57 0.57 12.98
N GLY A 339 -28.57 1.07 12.26
CA GLY A 339 -27.64 2.11 12.74
C GLY A 339 -26.45 1.60 13.56
N GLU A 340 -26.47 0.33 13.97
CA GLU A 340 -25.39 -0.30 14.75
C GLU A 340 -24.26 -0.78 13.83
N GLU A 341 -23.02 -0.39 14.16
CA GLU A 341 -21.81 -0.85 13.46
C GLU A 341 -21.53 -2.33 13.77
N GLN A 342 -21.44 -3.16 12.73
CA GLN A 342 -21.10 -4.58 12.83
C GLN A 342 -19.83 -4.87 12.04
N THR A 343 -18.70 -4.97 12.73
CA THR A 343 -17.40 -5.28 12.14
C THR A 343 -17.07 -6.77 12.31
N THR A 344 -16.82 -7.45 11.19
CA THR A 344 -16.43 -8.87 11.17
C THR A 344 -14.99 -9.00 10.67
N PRO A 345 -14.05 -9.51 11.48
CA PRO A 345 -12.71 -9.85 10.98
C PRO A 345 -12.81 -11.04 10.03
N LEU A 346 -12.42 -10.83 8.77
CA LEU A 346 -12.49 -11.83 7.72
C LEU A 346 -11.19 -12.64 7.61
N ALA A 347 -10.03 -12.00 7.80
CA ALA A 347 -8.74 -12.67 7.69
C ALA A 347 -7.61 -11.98 8.47
N ARG A 348 -6.58 -12.75 8.82
CA ARG A 348 -5.23 -12.24 9.09
C ARG A 348 -4.42 -12.35 7.80
N THR A 349 -3.60 -11.36 7.48
CA THR A 349 -2.95 -11.26 6.16
C THR A 349 -1.52 -10.75 6.24
N SER A 350 -0.68 -11.12 5.27
CA SER A 350 0.58 -10.39 5.05
C SER A 350 0.29 -8.97 4.57
N TRP A 351 1.24 -8.06 4.78
CA TRP A 351 1.11 -6.66 4.38
C TRP A 351 1.12 -6.43 2.86
N HIS A 352 1.53 -7.41 2.06
CA HIS A 352 1.78 -7.27 0.63
C HIS A 352 0.96 -8.23 -0.26
N GLY A 353 0.04 -9.00 0.31
CA GLY A 353 -0.95 -9.77 -0.43
C GLY A 353 -0.59 -11.22 -0.75
N GLU A 354 0.59 -11.69 -0.34
CA GLU A 354 1.06 -13.03 -0.61
C GLU A 354 0.37 -14.11 0.23
N ARG A 355 -0.14 -13.75 1.42
CA ARG A 355 -0.73 -14.71 2.36
C ARG A 355 -1.99 -14.16 3.03
N MET A 356 -2.99 -15.01 3.11
CA MET A 356 -4.26 -14.75 3.79
C MET A 356 -4.69 -15.98 4.59
N HIS A 357 -4.94 -15.79 5.88
CA HIS A 357 -5.55 -16.78 6.76
C HIS A 357 -6.98 -16.34 7.06
N TRP A 358 -7.93 -16.98 6.38
CA TRP A 358 -9.35 -16.66 6.43
C TRP A 358 -10.03 -17.24 7.67
N LEU A 359 -10.77 -16.40 8.40
CA LEU A 359 -11.30 -16.68 9.74
C LEU A 359 -12.81 -16.92 9.79
N ALA A 360 -13.55 -16.52 8.74
CA ALA A 360 -15.00 -16.33 8.79
C ALA A 360 -15.82 -17.26 7.88
#